data_AF-A0A9E2RTN7-F1
#
_entry.id   AF-A0A9E2RTN7-F1
#
_cell.length_a   1.000
_cell.length_b   1.000
_cell.length_c   1.000
_cell.angle_alpha   90.00
_cell.angle_beta   90.00
_cell.angle_gamma   90.00
#
_symmetry.space_group_name_H-M   'P 1'
#
loop_
_entity.id
_entity.type
_entity.pdbx_description
1 polymer ?
#
loop_
_entity_poly.entity_id
_entity_poly.type
_entity_poly.pdbx_seq_one_letter_code
_entity_poly.pdbx_strand_id
1 'polypeptide(L)'
;LAIAVVLIVGNTIRLEIENRRAEIEVSKLLGATDRFVRRPFLYHGAWYGLAGGVLAWILVLIGLALMGGPVDQLVGLYGSHFSLSGLGASGVLGLWAGGIVLGWLGSWLAVARHLRAIEPA
;
A
#
# COMPACT_ATOMS: atom_id res chain seq x y z
N LEU A 1 -10.88 -8.18 0.36
CA LEU A 1 -10.26 -6.85 0.58
C LEU A 1 -9.01 -6.62 -0.28
N ALA A 2 -8.01 -7.51 -0.28
CA ALA A 2 -6.78 -7.33 -1.07
C ALA A 2 -7.03 -7.07 -2.57
N ILE A 3 -7.98 -7.79 -3.20
CA ILE A 3 -8.33 -7.59 -4.61
C ILE A 3 -8.88 -6.17 -4.88
N ALA A 4 -9.66 -5.61 -3.96
CA ALA A 4 -10.19 -4.24 -4.10
C ALA A 4 -9.07 -3.20 -4.05
N VAL A 5 -8.09 -3.38 -3.16
CA VAL A 5 -6.90 -2.52 -3.07
C VAL A 5 -6.10 -2.58 -4.38
N VAL A 6 -5.87 -3.78 -4.92
CA VAL A 6 -5.18 -3.96 -6.21
C VAL A 6 -5.93 -3.27 -7.35
N LEU A 7 -7.27 -3.35 -7.37
CA LEU A 7 -8.10 -2.67 -8.36
C LEU A 7 -7.99 -1.14 -8.25
N ILE A 8 -8.11 -0.58 -7.03
CA ILE A 8 -8.04 0.88 -6.82
C ILE A 8 -6.65 1.40 -7.20
N VAL A 9 -5.58 0.81 -6.65
CA VAL A 9 -4.19 1.20 -6.95
C VAL A 9 -3.90 1.04 -8.45
N GLY A 10 -4.36 -0.05 -9.06
CA GLY A 10 -4.18 -0.27 -10.49
C GLY A 10 -4.89 0.79 -11.35
N ASN A 11 -6.09 1.21 -10.95
CA ASN A 11 -6.84 2.24 -11.67
C ASN A 11 -6.21 3.63 -11.49
N THR A 12 -5.67 3.93 -10.30
CA THR A 12 -4.92 5.17 -10.05
C THR A 12 -3.65 5.22 -10.89
N ILE A 13 -2.87 4.14 -10.93
CA ILE A 13 -1.66 4.06 -11.76
C ILE A 13 -2.00 4.20 -13.24
N ARG A 14 -3.11 3.60 -13.70
CA ARG A 14 -3.59 3.78 -15.07
C ARG A 14 -3.86 5.25 -15.40
N LEU A 15 -4.59 5.94 -14.53
CA LEU A 15 -4.85 7.38 -14.69
C LEU A 15 -3.56 8.21 -14.73
N GLU A 16 -2.58 7.86 -13.88
CA GLU A 16 -1.29 8.53 -13.85
C GLU A 16 -0.48 8.30 -15.14
N ILE A 17 -0.49 7.08 -15.67
CA ILE A 17 0.12 6.74 -16.97
C ILE A 17 -0.55 7.55 -18.09
N GLU A 18 -1.89 7.61 -18.10
CA GLU A 18 -2.64 8.33 -19.15
C GLU A 18 -2.31 9.84 -19.13
N ASN A 19 -2.25 10.45 -17.94
CA ASN A 19 -1.86 11.85 -17.79
C ASN A 19 -0.42 12.13 -18.23
N ARG A 20 0.48 11.16 -18.13
CA ARG A 20 1.89 11.27 -18.58
C ARG A 20 2.14 10.64 -19.94
N ARG A 21 1.10 10.26 -20.69
CA ARG A 21 1.23 9.51 -21.95
C ARG A 21 2.12 10.22 -22.98
N ALA A 22 1.95 11.52 -23.15
CA ALA A 22 2.75 12.32 -24.09
C ALA A 22 4.25 12.36 -23.71
N GLU A 23 4.57 12.45 -22.41
CA GLU A 23 5.95 12.43 -21.91
C GLU A 23 6.59 11.06 -22.13
N ILE A 24 5.83 9.99 -21.87
CA ILE A 24 6.27 8.60 -22.10
C ILE A 24 6.53 8.37 -23.60
N GLU A 25 5.66 8.86 -24.49
CA GLU A 25 5.81 8.73 -25.94
C GLU A 25 7.07 9.42 -26.45
N VAL A 26 7.33 10.66 -26.02
CA VAL A 26 8.59 11.37 -26.32
C VAL A 26 9.81 10.61 -25.78
N SER A 27 9.72 10.07 -24.55
CA SER A 27 10.82 9.29 -23.96
C SER A 27 11.11 8.01 -24.76
N LYS A 28 10.08 7.33 -25.28
CA LYS A 28 10.23 6.14 -26.12
C LYS A 28 10.86 6.46 -27.47
N LEU A 29 10.53 7.61 -28.08
CA LEU A 29 11.17 8.08 -29.31
C LEU A 29 12.66 8.36 -29.13
N LEU A 30 13.09 8.71 -27.92
CA LEU A 30 14.50 8.86 -27.55
C LEU A 30 15.20 7.53 -27.21
N GLY A 31 14.51 6.39 -27.36
CA GLY A 31 15.05 5.06 -27.10
C GLY A 31 14.89 4.56 -25.66
N ALA A 32 13.98 5.14 -24.87
CA ALA A 32 13.73 4.64 -23.51
C ALA A 32 13.13 3.23 -23.53
N THR A 33 13.72 2.32 -22.74
CA THR A 33 13.21 0.95 -22.57
C THR A 33 11.97 0.92 -21.68
N ASP A 34 11.06 -0.05 -21.89
CA ASP A 34 9.86 -0.21 -21.04
C ASP A 34 10.19 -0.36 -19.56
N ARG A 35 11.38 -0.89 -19.24
CA ARG A 35 11.88 -1.00 -17.86
C ARG A 35 12.14 0.36 -17.22
N PHE A 36 12.59 1.35 -17.99
CA PHE A 36 12.80 2.71 -17.52
C PHE A 36 11.46 3.36 -17.14
N VAL A 37 10.44 3.18 -18.00
CA VAL A 37 9.08 3.69 -17.77
C VAL A 37 8.40 3.01 -16.58
N ARG A 38 8.60 1.70 -16.35
CA ARG A 38 7.93 0.96 -15.26
C ARG A 38 8.44 1.28 -13.85
N ARG A 39 9.71 1.67 -13.70
CA ARG A 39 10.35 1.90 -12.38
C ARG A 39 9.60 2.93 -11.52
N PRO A 40 9.31 4.16 -11.97
CA PRO A 40 8.64 5.17 -11.14
C PRO A 40 7.28 4.68 -10.59
N PHE A 41 6.47 3.98 -11.39
CA PHE A 41 5.18 3.46 -10.96
C PHE A 41 5.29 2.38 -9.88
N LEU A 42 6.35 1.55 -9.91
CA LEU A 42 6.63 0.58 -8.85
C LEU A 42 7.01 1.26 -7.53
N TYR A 43 7.78 2.36 -7.60
CA TYR A 43 8.10 3.16 -6.41
C TYR A 43 6.85 3.81 -5.82
N HIS A 44 5.97 4.39 -6.64
CA HIS A 44 4.70 4.94 -6.16
C HIS A 44 3.82 3.84 -5.52
N GLY A 45 3.73 2.66 -6.12
CA GLY A 45 3.03 1.51 -5.53
C GLY A 45 3.53 1.13 -4.13
N ALA A 46 4.85 1.08 -3.95
CA ALA A 46 5.46 0.81 -2.66
C ALA A 46 5.15 1.92 -1.63
N TRP A 47 5.22 3.19 -2.03
CA TRP A 47 4.86 4.32 -1.18
C TRP A 47 3.39 4.33 -0.76
N TYR A 48 2.47 4.02 -1.68
CA TYR A 48 1.05 3.86 -1.34
C TYR A 48 0.82 2.70 -0.37
N GLY A 49 1.55 1.59 -0.54
CA GLY A 49 1.52 0.46 0.39
C GLY A 49 2.02 0.82 1.79
N LEU A 50 3.12 1.58 1.88
CA LEU A 50 3.67 2.08 3.15
C LEU A 50 2.69 3.04 3.83
N ALA A 51 2.17 4.02 3.10
CA ALA A 51 1.21 4.99 3.63
C ALA A 51 -0.05 4.30 4.16
N GLY A 52 -0.56 3.28 3.46
CA GLY A 52 -1.67 2.45 3.91
C GLY A 52 -1.35 1.68 5.19
N GLY A 53 -0.13 1.12 5.30
CA GLY A 53 0.34 0.45 6.53
C GLY A 53 0.45 1.40 7.72
N VAL A 54 0.99 2.60 7.51
CA VAL A 54 1.06 3.66 8.54
C VAL A 54 -0.35 4.04 9.00
N LEU A 55 -1.28 4.28 8.06
CA LEU A 55 -2.66 4.60 8.38
C LEU A 55 -3.36 3.49 9.17
N ALA A 56 -3.19 2.23 8.76
CA ALA A 56 -3.74 1.09 9.47
C ALA A 56 -3.18 0.99 10.90
N TRP A 57 -1.88 1.23 11.09
CA TRP A 57 -1.27 1.26 12.42
C TRP A 57 -1.86 2.37 13.30
N ILE A 58 -2.03 3.58 12.75
CA ILE A 58 -2.67 4.71 13.46
C ILE A 58 -4.11 4.35 13.85
N LEU A 59 -4.88 3.73 12.96
CA LEU A 59 -6.25 3.29 13.25
C LEU A 59 -6.28 2.26 14.38
N VAL A 60 -5.33 1.32 14.41
CA VAL A 60 -5.19 0.36 15.52
C VAL A 60 -4.88 1.07 16.83
N LEU A 61 -3.99 2.07 16.83
CA LEU A 61 -3.69 2.87 18.03
C LEU A 61 -4.91 3.65 18.53
N ILE A 62 -5.67 4.27 17.62
CA ILE A 62 -6.92 4.97 17.98
C ILE A 62 -7.94 3.98 18.56
N GLY A 63 -8.10 2.81 17.93
CA GLY A 63 -8.99 1.76 18.43
C GLY A 63 -8.60 1.28 19.83
N LEU A 64 -7.31 1.07 20.07
CA LEU A 64 -6.78 0.72 21.40
C LEU A 64 -7.01 1.84 22.42
N ALA A 65 -6.78 3.11 22.05
CA ALA A 65 -7.01 4.25 22.94
C ALA A 65 -8.49 4.42 23.32
N LEU A 66 -9.41 4.23 22.37
CA LEU A 66 -10.85 4.28 22.63
C LEU A 66 -11.35 3.12 23.52
N MET A 67 -10.72 1.95 23.39
CA MET A 67 -11.05 0.75 24.16
C MET A 67 -10.31 0.66 25.50
N GLY A 68 -9.21 1.39 25.69
CA GLY A 68 -8.38 1.33 26.90
C GLY A 68 -9.14 1.73 28.16
N GLY A 69 -9.98 2.78 28.08
CA GLY A 69 -10.81 3.21 29.22
C GLY A 69 -11.77 2.13 29.73
N PRO A 70 -12.61 1.53 28.87
CA PRO A 70 -13.48 0.41 29.24
C PRO A 70 -12.73 -0.85 29.69
N VAL A 71 -11.62 -1.21 29.04
CA VAL A 71 -10.90 -2.46 29.35
C VAL A 71 -10.15 -2.38 30.68
N ASP A 72 -9.59 -1.24 31.07
CA ASP A 72 -8.96 -1.09 32.40
C ASP A 72 -9.97 -1.26 33.56
N GLN A 73 -11.23 -0.85 33.37
CA GLN A 73 -12.31 -1.11 34.33
C GLN A 73 -12.67 -2.60 34.43
N LEU A 74 -12.63 -3.35 33.32
CA LEU A 74 -12.89 -4.80 33.32
C LEU A 74 -11.70 -5.60 33.87
N VAL A 75 -10.46 -5.19 33.60
CA VAL A 75 -9.23 -5.85 34.09
C VAL A 75 -9.11 -5.72 35.62
N GLY A 76 -9.50 -4.57 36.19
CA GLY A 76 -9.54 -4.35 37.64
C GLY A 76 -10.52 -5.26 38.40
N LEU A 77 -11.58 -5.75 37.73
CA LEU A 77 -12.58 -6.66 38.31
C LEU A 77 -12.22 -8.15 38.20
N TYR A 78 -11.36 -8.53 37.26
CA TYR A 78 -11.01 -9.93 36.97
C TYR A 78 -9.65 -10.39 37.51
N GLY A 79 -8.83 -9.49 38.07
CA GLY A 79 -7.57 -9.85 38.75
C GLY A 79 -6.52 -10.52 37.84
N SER A 80 -6.70 -10.47 36.52
CA SER A 80 -5.77 -11.00 35.54
C SER A 80 -4.80 -9.91 35.10
N HIS A 81 -3.50 -10.19 35.10
CA HIS A 81 -2.47 -9.37 34.44
C HIS A 81 -2.63 -9.43 32.91
N PHE A 82 -3.73 -8.89 32.37
CA PHE A 82 -3.91 -8.73 30.94
C PHE A 82 -3.42 -7.34 30.56
N SER A 83 -2.17 -7.24 30.09
CA SER A 83 -1.74 -6.03 29.42
C SER A 83 -2.37 -6.03 28.03
N LEU A 84 -3.13 -4.97 27.70
CA LEU A 84 -3.45 -4.61 26.33
C LEU A 84 -2.14 -4.27 25.62
N SER A 85 -1.36 -5.28 25.29
CA SER A 85 -0.19 -5.10 24.44
C SER A 85 -0.72 -4.81 23.04
N GLY A 86 -0.51 -3.59 22.56
CA GLY A 86 -0.78 -3.25 21.16
C GLY A 86 0.04 -4.12 20.21
N LEU A 87 -0.02 -3.82 18.90
CA LEU A 87 0.91 -4.42 17.95
C LEU A 87 2.34 -4.15 18.44
N GLY A 88 3.04 -5.18 18.93
CA GLY A 88 4.44 -5.07 19.33
C GLY A 88 5.30 -4.61 18.15
N ALA A 89 6.54 -4.18 18.41
CA ALA A 89 7.42 -3.64 17.37
C ALA A 89 7.56 -4.57 16.15
N SER A 90 7.58 -5.89 16.37
CA SER A 90 7.58 -6.91 15.31
C SER A 90 6.28 -6.93 14.50
N GLY A 91 5.13 -6.74 15.13
CA GLY A 91 3.82 -6.67 14.47
C GLY A 91 3.65 -5.41 13.62
N VAL A 92 4.13 -4.26 14.10
CA VAL A 92 4.15 -3.01 13.32
C VAL A 92 5.05 -3.15 12.11
N LEU A 93 6.26 -3.69 12.29
CA LEU A 93 7.18 -3.97 11.18
C LEU A 93 6.57 -4.93 10.16
N GLY A 94 5.93 -6.01 10.62
CA GLY A 94 5.24 -6.96 9.75
C GLY A 94 4.09 -6.33 8.97
N LEU A 95 3.33 -5.43 9.61
CA LEU A 95 2.23 -4.72 8.98
C LEU A 95 2.71 -3.73 7.91
N TRP A 96 3.78 -2.98 8.19
CA TRP A 96 4.38 -2.05 7.23
C TRP A 96 5.04 -2.79 6.07
N ALA A 97 5.82 -3.83 6.36
CA ALA A 97 6.45 -4.67 5.35
C ALA A 97 5.40 -5.36 4.46
N GLY A 98 4.34 -5.90 5.07
CA GLY A 98 3.21 -6.49 4.34
C GLY A 98 2.49 -5.47 3.45
N GLY A 99 2.24 -4.26 3.96
CA GLY A 99 1.66 -3.16 3.20
C GLY A 99 2.50 -2.76 1.98
N ILE A 100 3.82 -2.61 2.17
CA ILE A 100 4.78 -2.32 1.10
C ILE A 100 4.78 -3.43 0.05
N VAL A 101 4.90 -4.69 0.46
CA VAL A 101 4.94 -5.84 -0.45
C VAL A 101 3.64 -5.95 -1.25
N LEU A 102 2.48 -5.79 -0.60
CA LEU A 102 1.18 -5.80 -1.28
C LEU A 102 1.00 -4.62 -2.23
N GLY A 103 1.40 -3.41 -1.84
CA GLY A 103 1.36 -2.22 -2.70
C GLY A 103 2.30 -2.34 -3.92
N TRP A 104 3.50 -2.87 -3.70
CA TRP A 104 4.47 -3.14 -4.76
C TRP A 104 3.99 -4.23 -5.73
N LEU A 105 3.48 -5.36 -5.21
CA LEU A 105 2.90 -6.43 -6.04
C LEU A 105 1.67 -5.94 -6.81
N GLY A 106 0.79 -5.16 -6.18
CA GLY A 106 -0.39 -4.57 -6.80
C GLY A 106 -0.03 -3.63 -7.95
N SER A 107 0.94 -2.74 -7.74
CA SER A 107 1.49 -1.89 -8.80
C SER A 107 2.14 -2.71 -9.90
N TRP A 108 2.96 -3.71 -9.56
CA TRP A 108 3.61 -4.57 -10.55
C TRP A 108 2.61 -5.29 -11.46
N LEU A 109 1.54 -5.85 -10.87
CA LEU A 109 0.45 -6.50 -11.59
C LEU A 109 -0.36 -5.55 -12.45
N ALA A 110 -0.65 -4.34 -11.96
CA ALA A 110 -1.36 -3.32 -12.71
C ALA A 110 -0.54 -2.84 -13.91
N VAL A 111 0.71 -2.47 -13.69
CA VAL A 111 1.63 -1.98 -14.72
C VAL A 111 1.92 -3.06 -15.76
N ALA A 112 2.13 -4.32 -15.36
CA ALA A 112 2.35 -5.42 -16.30
C ALA A 112 1.14 -5.69 -17.20
N ARG A 113 -0.07 -5.44 -16.70
CA ARG A 113 -1.31 -5.62 -17.46
C ARG A 113 -1.62 -4.44 -18.37
N HIS A 114 -1.36 -3.21 -17.90
CA HIS A 114 -1.67 -1.99 -18.64
C HIS A 114 -0.62 -1.59 -19.67
N LEU A 115 0.68 -1.81 -19.43
CA LEU A 115 1.69 -1.54 -20.48
C LEU A 115 1.49 -2.44 -21.70
N ARG A 116 1.06 -3.70 -21.50
CA ARG A 116 0.73 -4.63 -22.58
C ARG A 116 -0.47 -4.19 -23.43
N ALA A 117 -1.30 -3.26 -22.93
CA ALA A 117 -2.42 -2.70 -23.68
C ALA A 117 -2.03 -1.46 -24.51
N ILE A 118 -0.79 -0.95 -24.37
CA ILE A 118 -0.31 0.29 -25.00
C ILE A 118 0.71 -0.01 -26.12
N GLU A 119 1.11 -1.27 -26.34
CA GLU A 119 1.90 -1.64 -27.53
C GLU A 119 1.03 -1.52 -28.80
N PRO A 120 1.38 -0.62 -29.74
CA PRO A 120 0.73 -0.59 -31.04
C PRO A 120 1.16 -1.83 -31.84
N ALA A 121 0.19 -2.43 -32.54
CA ALA A 121 0.45 -3.42 -33.59
C ALA A 121 1.17 -2.78 -34.79
#